data_AF-A0A643G153-F1
#
_entry.id   AF-A0A643G153-F1
#
_cell.length_a   1.000
_cell.length_b   1.000
_cell.length_c   1.000
_cell.angle_alpha   90.00
_cell.angle_beta   90.00
_cell.angle_gamma   90.00
#
_symmetry.space_group_name_H-M   'P 1'
#
loop_
_entity.id
_entity.type
_entity.pdbx_description
1 polymer ?
#
loop_
_entity_poly.entity_id
_entity_poly.type
_entity_poly.pdbx_seq_one_letter_code
_entity_poly.pdbx_strand_id
1 'polypeptide(L)'
;MKRSLPHLALCLACVAPASIALAESLADQGKALFGTHCAACHNADASGIAGVAPPLAGALRERLATPAGQDYLANVLTHGLAGPIQSQGQSFNGVMPSFATLPDASLAAVLSWLAASNGAPEQAVNTDTLARARAERKTPGAVRKLREAGQ
;
A
#
# COMPACT_ATOMS: atom_id res chain seq x y z
N MET A 1 -9.92 -56.57 -57.00
CA MET A 1 -10.66 -56.51 -55.72
C MET A 1 -9.74 -56.02 -54.62
N LYS A 2 -9.73 -54.71 -54.31
CA LYS A 2 -9.09 -54.17 -53.09
C LYS A 2 -9.94 -52.99 -52.62
N ARG A 3 -10.69 -53.18 -51.53
CA ARG A 3 -11.51 -52.16 -50.86
C ARG A 3 -10.65 -51.54 -49.76
N SER A 4 -10.27 -50.27 -49.92
CA SER A 4 -9.63 -49.51 -48.84
C SER A 4 -10.71 -48.84 -47.99
N LEU A 5 -10.77 -49.20 -46.72
CA LEU A 5 -11.56 -48.51 -45.69
C LEU A 5 -10.73 -47.35 -45.13
N PRO A 6 -11.27 -46.13 -44.95
CA PRO A 6 -10.56 -45.06 -44.28
C PRO A 6 -10.66 -45.25 -42.77
N HIS A 7 -9.52 -45.20 -42.08
CA HIS A 7 -9.44 -45.18 -40.63
C HIS A 7 -10.00 -43.86 -40.09
N LEU A 8 -11.14 -43.94 -39.39
CA LEU A 8 -11.72 -42.86 -38.61
C LEU A 8 -10.84 -42.66 -37.36
N ALA A 9 -9.94 -41.67 -37.40
CA ALA A 9 -9.17 -41.25 -36.24
C ALA A 9 -10.06 -40.36 -35.35
N LEU A 10 -10.58 -40.94 -34.27
CA LEU A 10 -11.28 -40.23 -33.21
C LEU A 10 -10.23 -39.42 -32.41
N CYS A 11 -10.09 -38.13 -32.73
CA CYS A 11 -9.32 -37.20 -31.91
C CYS A 11 -10.01 -37.00 -30.57
N LEU A 12 -9.49 -37.66 -29.54
CA LEU A 12 -9.84 -37.43 -28.15
C LEU A 12 -9.32 -36.05 -27.75
N ALA A 13 -10.21 -35.05 -27.75
CA ALA A 13 -9.88 -33.71 -27.29
C ALA A 13 -9.55 -33.74 -25.78
N CYS A 14 -8.28 -33.49 -25.45
CA CYS A 14 -7.82 -33.27 -24.10
C CYS A 14 -8.38 -31.93 -23.60
N VAL A 15 -9.48 -31.95 -22.85
CA VAL A 15 -9.95 -30.78 -22.11
C VAL A 15 -9.15 -30.73 -20.80
N ALA A 16 -8.05 -29.97 -20.80
CA ALA A 16 -7.34 -29.68 -19.57
C ALA A 16 -8.18 -28.69 -18.72
N PRO A 17 -8.36 -28.93 -17.42
CA PRO A 17 -9.04 -27.98 -16.55
C PRO A 17 -8.17 -26.73 -16.40
N ALA A 18 -8.70 -25.57 -16.79
CA ALA A 18 -8.06 -24.30 -16.51
C ALA A 18 -8.17 -24.02 -15.01
N SER A 19 -7.07 -24.15 -14.27
CA SER A 19 -6.98 -23.73 -12.87
C SER A 19 -7.23 -22.22 -12.78
N ILE A 20 -8.35 -21.84 -12.17
CA ILE A 20 -8.63 -20.44 -11.83
C ILE A 20 -7.74 -20.10 -10.64
N ALA A 21 -6.59 -19.50 -10.89
CA ALA A 21 -5.80 -18.88 -9.84
C ALA A 21 -6.63 -17.74 -9.23
N LEU A 22 -6.92 -17.81 -7.94
CA LEU A 22 -7.59 -16.73 -7.23
C LEU A 22 -6.60 -15.57 -7.13
N ALA A 23 -6.84 -14.49 -7.88
CA ALA A 23 -6.01 -13.29 -7.78
C ALA A 23 -6.14 -12.70 -6.37
N GLU A 24 -5.01 -12.55 -5.67
CA GLU A 24 -4.97 -11.96 -4.33
C GLU A 24 -5.36 -10.48 -4.40
N SER A 25 -6.22 -10.03 -3.47
CA SER A 25 -6.70 -8.65 -3.48
C SER A 25 -5.55 -7.66 -3.23
N LEU A 26 -5.71 -6.41 -3.67
CA LEU A 26 -4.70 -5.36 -3.43
C LEU A 26 -4.49 -5.13 -1.92
N ALA A 27 -5.56 -5.20 -1.14
CA ALA A 27 -5.51 -5.11 0.31
C ALA A 27 -4.76 -6.29 0.97
N ASP A 28 -4.88 -7.52 0.46
CA ASP A 28 -4.16 -8.68 0.99
C ASP A 28 -2.65 -8.57 0.71
N GLN A 29 -2.29 -8.17 -0.51
CA GLN A 29 -0.90 -7.86 -0.88
C GLN A 29 -0.34 -6.74 0.01
N GLY A 30 -1.14 -5.70 0.24
CA GLY A 30 -0.83 -4.58 1.12
C GLY A 30 -0.56 -5.02 2.56
N LYS A 31 -1.37 -5.94 3.10
CA LYS A 31 -1.19 -6.50 4.44
C LYS A 31 0.13 -7.26 4.56
N ALA A 32 0.48 -8.09 3.57
CA ALA A 32 1.73 -8.82 3.56
C ALA A 32 2.94 -7.87 3.56
N LEU A 33 2.94 -6.88 2.67
CA LEU A 33 3.97 -5.85 2.59
C LEU A 33 4.09 -5.04 3.89
N PHE A 34 2.96 -4.65 4.49
CA PHE A 34 2.94 -3.94 5.75
C PHE A 34 3.57 -4.78 6.88
N GLY A 35 3.26 -6.08 6.93
CA GLY A 35 3.87 -7.02 7.87
C GLY A 35 5.40 -7.07 7.76
N THR A 36 5.94 -7.06 6.53
CA THR A 36 7.38 -7.10 6.28
C THR A 36 8.08 -5.77 6.59
N HIS A 37 7.45 -4.64 6.24
CA HIS A 37 8.16 -3.36 6.18
C HIS A 37 7.78 -2.36 7.27
N CYS A 38 6.58 -2.49 7.87
CA CYS A 38 5.99 -1.44 8.70
C CYS A 38 5.66 -1.93 10.12
N ALA A 39 5.26 -3.20 10.26
CA ALA A 39 4.74 -3.75 11.51
C ALA A 39 5.74 -3.75 12.67
N ALA A 40 7.05 -3.78 12.39
CA ALA A 40 8.08 -3.71 13.43
C ALA A 40 8.01 -2.43 14.29
N CYS A 41 7.49 -1.34 13.73
CA CYS A 41 7.28 -0.08 14.45
C CYS A 41 5.80 0.20 14.69
N HIS A 42 4.95 -0.03 13.69
CA HIS A 42 3.53 0.34 13.77
C HIS A 42 2.62 -0.78 14.34
N ASN A 43 3.18 -1.89 14.81
CA ASN A 43 2.50 -3.15 15.15
C ASN A 43 1.79 -3.81 13.95
N ALA A 44 1.54 -5.12 14.04
CA ALA A 44 0.92 -5.90 12.96
C ALA A 44 -0.51 -5.46 12.61
N ASP A 45 -1.23 -4.90 13.58
CA ASP A 45 -2.59 -4.36 13.44
C ASP A 45 -2.60 -2.85 13.13
N ALA A 46 -1.43 -2.25 12.93
CA ALA A 46 -1.25 -0.82 12.70
C ALA A 46 -1.71 0.08 13.88
N SER A 47 -1.76 -0.48 15.10
CA SER A 47 -2.10 0.24 16.34
C SER A 47 -1.01 1.20 16.83
N GLY A 48 0.21 1.09 16.32
CA GLY A 48 1.35 1.88 16.79
C GLY A 48 1.87 1.44 18.15
N ILE A 49 2.99 2.03 18.56
CA ILE A 49 3.62 1.80 19.87
C ILE A 49 3.81 3.17 20.52
N ALA A 50 3.19 3.38 21.68
CA ALA A 50 3.26 4.66 22.38
C ALA A 50 4.70 5.12 22.60
N GLY A 51 4.99 6.37 22.24
CA GLY A 51 6.34 6.96 22.32
C GLY A 51 7.33 6.51 21.24
N VAL A 52 6.99 5.50 20.42
CA VAL A 52 7.88 4.96 19.37
C VAL A 52 7.32 5.27 17.97
N ALA A 53 6.10 4.82 17.66
CA ALA A 53 5.47 5.05 16.36
C ALA A 53 3.97 5.30 16.50
N PRO A 54 3.40 6.25 15.74
CA PRO A 54 1.99 6.59 15.86
C PRO A 54 1.06 5.46 15.39
N PRO A 55 -0.18 5.41 15.91
CA PRO A 55 -1.23 4.58 15.33
C PRO A 55 -1.50 5.01 13.88
N LEU A 56 -1.82 4.03 13.04
CA LEU A 56 -2.27 4.25 11.65
C LEU A 56 -3.72 3.74 11.45
N ALA A 57 -4.10 2.62 12.06
CA ALA A 57 -5.49 2.17 12.06
C ALA A 57 -6.38 3.20 12.77
N GLY A 58 -7.48 3.60 12.12
CA GLY A 58 -8.40 4.63 12.62
C GLY A 58 -7.83 6.06 12.75
N ALA A 59 -6.56 6.29 12.40
CA ALA A 59 -5.86 7.58 12.58
C ALA A 59 -5.55 8.32 11.27
N LEU A 60 -5.78 7.69 10.12
CA LEU A 60 -5.50 8.25 8.79
C LEU A 60 -6.74 8.77 8.06
N ARG A 61 -7.96 8.52 8.55
CA ARG A 61 -9.22 8.85 7.85
C ARG A 61 -9.26 10.27 7.27
N GLU A 62 -8.93 11.29 8.07
CA GLU A 62 -8.92 12.69 7.61
C GLU A 62 -7.90 12.95 6.49
N ARG A 63 -6.71 12.35 6.60
CA ARG A 63 -5.65 12.48 5.58
C ARG A 63 -5.99 11.75 4.30
N LEU A 64 -6.66 10.61 4.40
CA LEU A 64 -7.10 9.84 3.24
C LEU A 64 -8.27 10.52 2.52
N ALA A 65 -9.01 11.41 3.18
CA ALA A 65 -10.18 12.09 2.63
C ALA A 65 -9.85 13.32 1.76
N THR A 66 -8.62 13.83 1.78
CA THR A 66 -8.26 15.07 1.06
C THR A 66 -7.03 14.88 0.16
N PRO A 67 -6.94 15.59 -0.98
CA PRO A 67 -5.75 15.52 -1.84
C PRO A 67 -4.46 15.90 -1.12
N ALA A 68 -4.48 16.94 -0.27
CA ALA A 68 -3.31 17.36 0.49
C ALA A 68 -2.84 16.28 1.49
N GLY A 69 -3.80 15.59 2.14
CA GLY A 69 -3.48 14.48 3.04
C GLY A 69 -2.96 13.24 2.31
N GLN A 70 -3.50 12.95 1.12
CA GLN A 70 -3.03 11.86 0.25
C GLN A 70 -1.60 12.14 -0.25
N ASP A 71 -1.33 13.37 -0.69
CA ASP A 71 0.01 13.82 -1.09
C ASP A 71 1.00 13.75 0.08
N TYR A 72 0.57 14.12 1.30
CA TYR A 72 1.38 13.95 2.51
C TYR A 72 1.73 12.47 2.75
N LEU A 73 0.76 11.56 2.72
CA LEU A 73 0.99 10.14 2.96
C LEU A 73 1.94 9.53 1.91
N ALA A 74 1.79 9.91 0.64
CA ALA A 74 2.71 9.49 -0.42
C ALA A 74 4.16 9.97 -0.15
N ASN A 75 4.32 11.22 0.27
CA ASN A 75 5.63 11.78 0.62
C ASN A 75 6.25 11.17 1.89
N VAL A 76 5.43 10.78 2.88
CA VAL A 76 5.92 10.03 4.04
C VAL A 76 6.56 8.71 3.62
N LEU A 77 5.91 7.95 2.72
CA LEU A 77 6.47 6.68 2.25
C LEU A 77 7.68 6.86 1.34
N THR A 78 7.69 7.88 0.48
CA THR A 78 8.75 8.07 -0.52
C THR A 78 9.98 8.83 0.02
N HIS A 79 9.84 9.66 1.05
CA HIS A 79 10.94 10.50 1.55
C HIS A 79 11.19 10.33 3.04
N GLY A 80 10.36 9.58 3.74
CA GLY A 80 10.40 9.44 5.19
C GLY A 80 9.81 10.65 5.92
N LEU A 81 9.86 10.60 7.24
CA LEU A 81 9.34 11.65 8.12
C LEU A 81 10.27 11.82 9.33
N ALA A 82 10.58 13.05 9.72
CA ALA A 82 11.42 13.29 10.90
C ALA A 82 10.95 14.49 11.72
N GLY A 83 11.12 14.37 13.04
CA GLY A 83 10.84 15.43 14.00
C GLY A 83 9.48 15.31 14.70
N PRO A 84 9.09 16.31 15.50
CA PRO A 84 7.90 16.26 16.34
C PRO A 84 6.59 16.23 15.54
N ILE A 85 5.69 15.33 15.90
CA ILE A 85 4.30 15.27 15.41
C ILE A 85 3.33 14.95 16.56
N GLN A 86 2.05 15.27 16.36
CA GLN A 86 0.95 14.89 17.26
C GLN A 86 -0.02 13.95 16.55
N SER A 87 -0.20 12.72 17.03
CA SER A 87 -1.15 11.76 16.46
C SER A 87 -2.07 11.24 17.56
N GLN A 88 -3.39 11.35 17.37
CA GLN A 88 -4.40 10.91 18.34
C GLN A 88 -4.12 11.37 19.79
N GLY A 89 -3.75 12.64 19.97
CA GLY A 89 -3.44 13.21 21.28
C GLY A 89 -2.09 12.81 21.88
N GLN A 90 -1.28 12.00 21.17
CA GLN A 90 0.05 11.58 21.60
C GLN A 90 1.16 12.27 20.80
N SER A 91 2.24 12.63 21.50
CA SER A 91 3.44 13.22 20.90
C SER A 91 4.44 12.16 20.49
N PHE A 92 5.00 12.32 19.30
CA PHE A 92 6.08 11.50 18.77
C PHE A 92 7.18 12.41 18.24
N ASN A 93 8.44 12.04 18.46
CA ASN A 93 9.59 12.78 17.94
C ASN A 93 10.67 11.77 17.51
N GLY A 94 10.50 11.21 16.33
CA GLY A 94 11.35 10.16 15.81
C GLY A 94 11.70 10.35 14.34
N VAL A 95 12.22 9.29 13.74
CA VAL A 95 12.54 9.22 12.31
C VAL A 95 11.86 7.98 11.74
N MET A 96 11.01 8.18 10.73
CA MET A 96 10.50 7.13 9.86
C MET A 96 11.36 7.14 8.58
N PRO A 97 12.02 6.02 8.23
CA PRO A 97 12.83 5.95 7.02
C PRO A 97 11.97 6.04 5.76
N SER A 98 12.60 6.39 4.64
CA SER A 98 11.99 6.26 3.32
C SER A 98 11.88 4.79 2.91
N PHE A 99 10.80 4.47 2.20
CA PHE A 99 10.55 3.18 1.57
C PHE A 99 10.56 3.29 0.03
N ALA A 100 11.23 4.31 -0.52
CA ALA A 100 11.33 4.53 -1.97
C ALA A 100 12.06 3.40 -2.73
N THR A 101 12.69 2.45 -2.06
CA THR A 101 13.19 1.23 -2.72
C THR A 101 12.06 0.31 -3.18
N LEU A 102 10.86 0.42 -2.59
CA LEU A 102 9.67 -0.27 -3.04
C LEU A 102 9.04 0.46 -4.24
N PRO A 103 8.48 -0.29 -5.21
CA PRO A 103 7.78 0.31 -6.34
C PRO A 103 6.45 0.94 -5.89
N ASP A 104 5.95 1.90 -6.67
CA ASP A 104 4.72 2.63 -6.32
C ASP A 104 3.51 1.70 -6.16
N ALA A 105 3.43 0.61 -6.92
CA ALA A 105 2.37 -0.39 -6.75
C ALA A 105 2.39 -1.05 -5.35
N SER A 106 3.57 -1.34 -4.81
CA SER A 106 3.69 -1.92 -3.46
C SER A 106 3.31 -0.91 -2.37
N LEU A 107 3.72 0.35 -2.51
CA LEU A 107 3.34 1.41 -1.57
C LEU A 107 1.84 1.72 -1.64
N ALA A 108 1.24 1.70 -2.83
CA ALA A 108 -0.19 1.85 -3.04
C ALA A 108 -0.97 0.69 -2.39
N ALA A 109 -0.49 -0.55 -2.51
CA ALA A 109 -1.10 -1.71 -1.85
C ALA A 109 -1.10 -1.55 -0.32
N VAL A 110 0.01 -1.12 0.28
CA VAL A 110 0.08 -0.85 1.73
C VAL A 110 -0.95 0.21 2.16
N LEU A 111 -1.04 1.32 1.42
CA LEU A 111 -2.01 2.38 1.71
C LEU A 111 -3.46 1.92 1.47
N SER A 112 -3.68 1.01 0.52
CA SER A 112 -4.99 0.40 0.24
C SER A 112 -5.46 -0.45 1.42
N TRP A 113 -4.57 -1.27 1.98
CA TRP A 113 -4.86 -2.04 3.20
C TRP A 113 -5.15 -1.12 4.40
N LEU A 114 -4.37 -0.04 4.58
CA LEU A 114 -4.61 0.93 5.65
C LEU A 114 -5.90 1.75 5.45
N ALA A 115 -6.35 1.94 4.21
CA ALA A 115 -7.61 2.63 3.93
C ALA A 115 -8.80 1.88 4.50
N ALA A 116 -8.80 0.55 4.44
CA ALA A 116 -9.86 -0.30 4.99
C ALA A 116 -10.06 -0.08 6.50
N SER A 117 -8.98 -0.10 7.29
CA SER A 117 -9.04 0.15 8.75
C SER A 117 -9.31 1.62 9.12
N ASN A 118 -9.42 2.49 8.12
CA ASN A 118 -9.75 3.90 8.26
C ASN A 118 -11.08 4.28 7.60
N GLY A 119 -11.83 3.32 7.05
CA GLY A 119 -13.09 3.57 6.36
C GLY A 119 -12.97 4.48 5.13
N ALA A 120 -11.82 4.44 4.45
CA ALA A 120 -11.53 5.23 3.26
C ALA A 120 -11.54 4.35 1.99
N PRO A 121 -11.71 4.94 0.80
CA PRO A 121 -11.63 4.19 -0.47
C PRO A 121 -10.27 3.50 -0.63
N GLU A 122 -10.28 2.27 -1.15
CA GLU A 122 -9.06 1.44 -1.32
C GLU A 122 -7.96 2.20 -2.08
N GLN A 123 -8.32 2.96 -3.12
CA GLN A 123 -7.36 3.68 -3.97
C GLN A 123 -7.26 5.18 -3.64
N ALA A 124 -7.53 5.57 -2.39
CA ALA A 124 -7.41 6.97 -1.96
C ALA A 124 -5.99 7.53 -2.21
N VAL A 125 -4.95 6.69 -2.07
CA VAL A 125 -3.60 7.02 -2.56
C VAL A 125 -3.20 5.99 -3.61
N ASN A 126 -3.18 6.42 -4.87
CA ASN A 126 -2.86 5.57 -6.01
C ASN A 126 -1.41 5.73 -6.47
N THR A 127 -1.03 4.94 -7.47
CA THR A 127 0.33 4.96 -8.06
C THR A 127 0.71 6.31 -8.65
N ASP A 128 -0.23 7.06 -9.21
CA ASP A 128 0.06 8.37 -9.79
C ASP A 128 0.44 9.38 -8.70
N THR A 129 -0.25 9.34 -7.55
CA THR A 129 0.10 10.17 -6.39
C THR A 129 1.49 9.84 -5.85
N LEU A 130 1.84 8.55 -5.78
CA LEU A 130 3.18 8.12 -5.38
C LEU A 130 4.27 8.50 -6.39
N ALA A 131 3.99 8.35 -7.68
CA ALA A 131 4.91 8.73 -8.75
C ALA A 131 5.19 10.24 -8.73
N ARG A 132 4.13 11.07 -8.54
CA ARG A 132 4.29 12.52 -8.36
C ARG A 132 5.15 12.85 -7.15
N ALA A 133 4.86 12.27 -5.98
CA ALA A 133 5.65 12.49 -4.78
C ALA A 133 7.13 12.12 -5.02
N ARG A 134 7.40 10.94 -5.59
CA ARG A 134 8.74 10.43 -5.90
C ARG A 134 9.54 11.32 -6.84
N ALA A 135 8.89 12.01 -7.77
CA ALA A 135 9.54 12.95 -8.69
C ALA A 135 10.06 14.21 -7.99
N GLU A 136 9.58 14.51 -6.78
CA GLU A 136 9.98 15.67 -6.01
C GLU A 136 11.20 15.37 -5.12
N ARG A 137 11.99 16.40 -4.81
CA ARG A 137 13.05 16.30 -3.78
C ARG A 137 12.58 16.95 -2.49
N LYS A 138 12.32 16.13 -1.48
CA LYS A 138 11.98 16.58 -0.11
C LYS A 138 12.84 15.89 0.92
N THR A 139 13.17 16.62 1.98
CA THR A 139 13.78 16.04 3.18
C THR A 139 12.67 15.55 4.12
N PRO A 140 12.94 14.58 5.02
CA PRO A 140 11.96 14.13 6.02
C PRO A 140 11.33 15.28 6.84
N GLY A 141 12.12 16.32 7.15
CA GLY A 141 11.62 17.51 7.84
C GLY A 141 10.74 18.41 6.98
N ALA A 142 10.95 18.44 5.65
CA ALA A 142 10.05 19.12 4.72
C ALA A 142 8.71 18.37 4.60
N VAL A 143 8.74 17.04 4.58
CA VAL A 143 7.51 16.21 4.62
C VAL A 143 6.70 16.49 5.89
N ARG A 144 7.36 16.63 7.05
CA ARG A 144 6.68 16.99 8.29
C ARG A 144 5.86 18.28 8.17
N LYS A 145 6.37 19.30 7.47
CA LYS A 145 5.64 20.57 7.28
C LYS A 145 4.34 20.38 6.46
N LEU A 146 4.29 19.40 5.56
CA LEU A 146 3.06 19.08 4.82
C LEU A 146 1.95 18.55 5.75
N ARG A 147 2.33 17.91 6.87
CA ARG A 147 1.40 17.42 7.89
C ARG A 147 0.60 18.54 8.56
N GLU A 148 1.19 19.73 8.64
CA GLU A 148 0.60 20.92 9.26
C GLU A 148 -0.31 21.65 8.27
N ALA A 149 0.00 21.60 6.97
CA ALA A 149 -0.78 22.24 5.91
C ALA A 149 -2.07 21.49 5.51
N GLY A 150 -2.21 20.23 5.90
CA GLY A 150 -3.36 19.36 5.62
C GLY A 150 -4.21 19.00 6.85
N GLN A 151 -4.03 19.69 7.97
CA GLN A 151 -4.99 19.75 9.08
C GLN A 151 -6.03 20.82 8.78
#